data_AF-A0ABD2NEV5-F1
#
_entry.id   AF-A0ABD2NEV5-F1
#
_cell.length_a   1.000
_cell.length_b   1.000
_cell.length_c   1.000
_cell.angle_alpha   90.00
_cell.angle_beta   90.00
_cell.angle_gamma   90.00
#
_symmetry.space_group_name_H-M   'P 1'
#
loop_
_entity.id
_entity.type
_entity.pdbx_description
1 polymer ?
#
loop_
_entity_poly.entity_id
_entity_poly.type
_entity_poly.pdbx_seq_one_letter_code
_entity_poly.pdbx_strand_id
1 'polypeptide(L)'
;MIFYALMNISRINSQVIHTANNEYPGNDLKRRHFLKKIALDLLDPHLKLRATETNVPQAVQQRMQEIADTSANNNQPLEMPGNIRKYCFECKNKK
;
A
#
# COMPACT_ATOMS: atom_id res chain seq x y z
N MET A 1 14.64 22.00 -5.71
CA MET A 1 13.81 21.74 -4.50
C MET A 1 12.38 22.32 -4.60
N ILE A 2 11.78 22.36 -5.80
CA ILE A 2 10.43 22.94 -5.98
C ILE A 2 9.34 21.90 -5.70
N PHE A 3 9.57 20.65 -6.11
CA PHE A 3 8.62 19.54 -5.93
C PHE A 3 8.19 19.33 -4.48
N TYR A 4 9.14 19.22 -3.54
CA TYR A 4 8.81 19.00 -2.13
C TYR A 4 8.11 20.22 -1.48
N ALA A 5 8.43 21.43 -1.93
CA ALA A 5 7.76 22.64 -1.47
C ALA A 5 6.30 22.66 -1.93
N LEU A 6 6.04 22.36 -3.21
CA LEU A 6 4.68 22.23 -3.75
C LEU A 6 3.90 21.13 -3.03
N MET A 7 4.52 19.97 -2.79
CA MET A 7 3.87 18.87 -2.07
C MET A 7 3.45 19.27 -0.65
N ASN A 8 4.28 20.06 0.05
CA ASN A 8 3.95 20.58 1.37
C ASN A 8 2.78 21.58 1.32
N ILE A 9 2.79 22.50 0.36
CA ILE A 9 1.72 23.51 0.18
C ILE A 9 0.39 22.83 -0.18
N SER A 10 0.39 21.94 -1.18
CA SER A 10 -0.80 21.20 -1.63
C SER A 10 -1.43 20.42 -0.48
N ARG A 11 -0.61 19.80 0.37
CA ARG A 11 -1.06 19.05 1.55
C ARG A 11 -1.74 19.94 2.59
N ILE A 12 -1.17 21.10 2.91
CA ILE A 12 -1.78 22.02 3.89
C ILE A 12 -3.13 22.49 3.33
N ASN A 13 -3.15 22.90 2.06
CA ASN A 13 -4.35 23.40 1.40
C ASN A 13 -5.46 22.34 1.34
N SER A 14 -5.13 21.10 0.99
CA SER A 14 -6.12 20.01 0.93
C SER A 14 -6.69 19.66 2.30
N GLN A 15 -5.89 19.76 3.37
CA GLN A 15 -6.37 19.54 4.73
C GLN A 15 -7.37 20.62 5.16
N VAL A 16 -7.06 21.90 4.89
CA VAL A 16 -7.96 23.02 5.22
C VAL A 16 -9.31 22.84 4.53
N ILE A 17 -9.30 22.53 3.23
CA ILE A 17 -10.53 22.29 2.46
C ILE A 17 -11.29 21.08 3.02
N HIS A 18 -10.60 19.98 3.32
CA HIS A 18 -11.23 18.78 3.88
C HIS A 18 -11.89 19.08 5.23
N THR A 19 -11.22 19.81 6.12
CA THR A 19 -11.78 20.20 7.41
C THR A 19 -13.00 21.10 7.23
N ALA A 20 -12.90 22.14 6.42
CA ALA A 20 -14.01 23.07 6.17
C ALA A 20 -15.26 22.38 5.59
N ASN A 21 -15.07 21.40 4.72
CA ASN A 21 -16.19 20.69 4.08
C ASN A 21 -16.81 19.59 4.95
N ASN A 22 -16.11 19.09 5.97
CA ASN A 22 -16.54 17.95 6.78
C ASN A 22 -16.59 18.26 8.28
N GLU A 23 -16.78 19.54 8.63
CA GLU A 23 -16.82 20.00 10.01
C GLU A 23 -18.17 19.60 10.65
N TYR A 24 -18.20 18.40 11.23
CA TYR A 24 -19.28 17.94 12.10
C TYR A 24 -18.73 17.63 13.50
N PRO A 25 -19.54 17.79 14.57
CA PRO A 25 -19.08 17.49 15.93
C PRO A 25 -18.61 16.04 16.02
N GLY A 26 -17.32 15.84 16.29
CA GLY A 26 -16.66 14.53 16.38
C GLY A 26 -15.66 14.22 15.26
N ASN A 27 -15.51 15.05 14.23
CA ASN A 27 -14.59 14.82 13.10
C ASN A 27 -13.24 15.54 13.19
N ASP A 28 -12.62 15.59 14.37
CA ASP A 28 -11.27 16.17 14.49
C ASP A 28 -10.20 15.19 13.99
N LEU A 29 -10.09 15.09 12.66
CA LEU A 29 -9.07 14.26 12.03
C LEU A 29 -7.70 14.93 12.18
N LYS A 30 -6.91 14.44 13.13
CA LYS A 30 -5.52 14.90 13.31
C LYS A 30 -4.76 14.81 11.98
N ARG A 31 -3.98 15.85 11.68
CA ARG A 31 -3.07 15.98 10.54
C ARG A 31 -2.32 14.71 10.12
N ARG A 32 -1.83 13.93 11.10
CA ARG A 32 -1.12 12.65 10.88
C ARG A 32 -2.02 11.60 10.21
N HIS A 33 -3.27 11.48 10.64
CA HIS A 33 -4.22 10.51 10.11
C HIS A 33 -4.70 10.90 8.72
N PHE A 34 -4.96 12.18 8.50
CA PHE A 34 -5.27 12.73 7.16
C PHE A 34 -4.19 12.37 6.14
N LEU A 35 -2.92 12.64 6.49
CA LEU A 35 -1.79 12.29 5.65
C LEU A 35 -1.67 10.79 5.38
N LYS A 36 -1.84 9.96 6.41
CA LYS A 36 -1.80 8.51 6.26
C LYS A 36 -2.87 8.03 5.29
N LYS A 37 -4.09 8.55 5.42
CA LYS A 37 -5.21 8.21 4.54
C LYS A 37 -4.90 8.56 3.08
N ILE A 38 -4.53 9.81 2.81
CA ILE A 38 -4.18 10.24 1.44
C ILE A 38 -3.04 9.41 0.85
N ALA A 39 -2.01 9.11 1.66
CA ALA A 39 -0.89 8.31 1.18
C ALA A 39 -1.34 6.90 0.77
N LEU A 40 -2.25 6.28 1.55
CA LEU A 40 -2.81 4.97 1.20
C LEU A 40 -3.72 5.05 -0.02
N ASP A 41 -4.60 6.05 -0.10
CA ASP A 41 -5.52 6.25 -1.23
C ASP A 41 -4.77 6.46 -2.55
N LEU A 42 -3.65 7.19 -2.53
CA LEU A 42 -2.80 7.38 -3.72
C LEU A 42 -2.04 6.11 -4.13
N LEU A 43 -1.73 5.22 -3.18
CA LEU A 43 -0.97 3.99 -3.43
C LEU A 43 -1.87 2.80 -3.77
N ASP A 44 -3.14 2.82 -3.40
CA ASP A 44 -4.11 1.73 -3.59
C ASP A 44 -4.07 1.07 -4.98
N PRO A 45 -4.14 1.79 -6.11
CA PRO A 45 -4.12 1.16 -7.43
C PRO A 45 -2.81 0.40 -7.70
N HIS A 46 -1.69 0.92 -7.20
CA HIS A 46 -0.39 0.28 -7.33
C HIS A 46 -0.22 -0.92 -6.39
N LEU A 47 -0.77 -0.84 -5.18
CA LEU A 47 -0.77 -1.93 -4.21
C LEU A 47 -1.58 -3.11 -4.74
N LYS A 48 -2.76 -2.86 -5.31
CA LYS A 48 -3.62 -3.89 -5.93
C LYS A 48 -2.94 -4.59 -7.10
N LEU A 49 -2.30 -3.83 -7.99
CA LEU A 49 -1.55 -4.42 -9.10
C LEU A 49 -0.42 -5.33 -8.60
N ARG A 50 0.42 -4.80 -7.70
CA ARG A 50 1.60 -5.52 -7.19
C ARG A 50 1.25 -6.70 -6.28
N ALA A 51 0.09 -6.66 -5.62
CA ALA A 51 -0.41 -7.77 -4.83
C ALA A 51 -0.65 -9.04 -5.66
N THR A 52 -0.82 -8.92 -6.98
CA THR A 52 -1.04 -10.05 -7.90
C THR A 52 0.24 -10.57 -8.56
N GLU A 53 1.36 -9.87 -8.41
CA GLU A 53 2.63 -10.24 -9.05
C GLU A 53 3.31 -11.43 -8.34
N THR A 54 3.77 -12.42 -9.10
CA THR A 54 4.46 -13.62 -8.58
C THR A 54 5.93 -13.37 -8.22
N ASN A 55 6.50 -12.23 -8.63
CA ASN A 55 7.92 -11.92 -8.46
C ASN A 55 8.24 -11.17 -7.16
N VAL A 56 7.23 -10.83 -6.37
CA VAL A 56 7.33 -10.11 -5.10
C VAL A 56 7.52 -11.11 -3.94
N PRO A 57 8.37 -10.82 -2.94
CA PRO A 57 8.48 -11.67 -1.75
C PRO A 57 7.12 -11.87 -1.07
N GLN A 58 6.82 -13.11 -0.66
CA GLN A 58 5.52 -13.48 -0.11
C GLN A 58 5.07 -12.62 1.09
N ALA A 59 5.98 -12.29 2.00
CA ALA A 59 5.68 -11.44 3.16
C ALA A 59 5.27 -10.00 2.76
N VAL A 60 5.82 -9.48 1.66
CA VAL A 60 5.47 -8.17 1.12
C VAL A 60 4.11 -8.25 0.42
N GLN A 61 3.89 -9.32 -0.35
CA GLN A 61 2.62 -9.56 -1.04
C GLN A 61 1.44 -9.69 -0.06
N GLN A 62 1.61 -10.43 1.04
CA GLN A 62 0.61 -10.56 2.10
C GLN A 62 0.25 -9.21 2.72
N ARG A 63 1.27 -8.40 3.08
CA ARG A 63 1.02 -7.04 3.59
C ARG A 63 0.32 -6.13 2.59
N MET A 64 0.66 -6.22 1.31
CA MET A 64 -0.02 -5.42 0.28
C MET A 64 -1.49 -5.82 0.14
N GLN A 65 -1.80 -7.11 0.23
CA GLN A 65 -3.17 -7.63 0.23
C GLN A 65 -3.97 -7.18 1.46
N GLU A 66 -3.35 -7.21 2.65
CA GLU A 66 -3.94 -6.70 3.89
C GLU A 66 -4.25 -5.19 3.80
N ILE A 67 -3.34 -4.40 3.24
CA ILE A 67 -3.50 -2.94 3.15
C ILE A 67 -4.55 -2.56 2.08
N ALA A 68 -4.64 -3.31 0.98
CA ALA A 68 -5.56 -3.04 -0.12
C ALA A 68 -6.95 -3.65 0.07
N ASP A 69 -7.24 -4.21 1.26
CA ASP A 69 -8.44 -5.02 1.58
C ASP A 69 -8.77 -6.07 0.51
N THR A 70 -7.74 -6.49 -0.22
CA THR A 70 -7.86 -7.45 -1.31
C THR A 70 -7.58 -8.81 -0.70
N SER A 71 -8.59 -9.38 -0.07
CA SER A 71 -8.63 -10.80 0.32
C SER A 71 -8.69 -11.65 -0.95
N ALA A 72 -7.64 -11.61 -1.76
CA ALA A 72 -7.47 -12.55 -2.85
C ALA A 72 -7.26 -13.91 -2.19
N ASN A 73 -8.31 -14.71 -2.24
CA ASN A 73 -8.34 -16.12 -1.90
C ASN A 73 -7.33 -16.82 -2.83
N ASN A 74 -6.04 -16.78 -2.48
CA ASN A 74 -4.95 -17.45 -3.21
C ASN A 74 -4.98 -18.99 -3.00
N ASN A 75 -6.19 -19.56 -2.91
CA ASN A 75 -6.46 -20.99 -2.90
C ASN A 75 -6.71 -21.53 -4.32
N GLN A 76 -6.32 -20.82 -5.38
CA GLN A 76 -6.16 -21.46 -6.67
C GLN A 76 -4.74 -22.05 -6.73
N PRO A 77 -4.58 -23.39 -6.68
CA PRO A 77 -3.32 -23.98 -7.05
C PRO A 77 -3.06 -23.59 -8.50
N LEU A 78 -2.00 -22.83 -8.73
CA LEU A 78 -1.47 -22.65 -10.08
C LEU A 78 -1.01 -24.02 -10.56
N GLU A 79 -1.83 -24.71 -11.34
CA GLU A 79 -1.38 -25.83 -12.15
C GLU A 79 -0.46 -25.27 -13.23
N MET A 80 0.85 -25.25 -13.00
CA MET A 80 1.87 -25.37 -14.05
C MET A 80 3.19 -25.92 -13.49
N PRO A 81 3.77 -26.97 -14.10
CA PRO A 81 5.12 -27.42 -13.78
C PRO A 81 6.13 -26.51 -14.50
N GLY A 82 6.88 -25.69 -13.76
CA GLY A 82 7.98 -24.93 -14.35
C GLY A 82 8.58 -23.86 -13.44
N ASN A 83 9.80 -24.12 -12.95
CA ASN A 83 10.65 -23.20 -12.19
C ASN A 83 10.03 -22.52 -10.96
N ILE A 84 9.80 -23.34 -9.93
CA ILE A 84 9.66 -22.85 -8.55
C ILE A 84 10.97 -22.13 -8.18
N ARG A 85 10.89 -20.87 -7.75
CA ARG A 85 12.03 -20.16 -7.12
C ARG A 85 12.47 -20.98 -5.90
N LYS A 86 13.57 -21.71 -6.02
CA LYS A 86 14.18 -22.47 -4.93
C LYS A 86 15.37 -21.70 -4.40
N TYR A 87 15.54 -21.71 -3.08
CA TYR A 87 16.80 -21.29 -2.47
C TYR A 87 17.80 -22.45 -2.54
N CYS A 88 19.08 -22.13 -2.73
CA CYS A 88 20.15 -23.12 -2.65
C CYS A 88 20.14 -23.78 -1.26
N PHE A 89 20.21 -25.11 -1.22
CA PHE A 89 20.17 -25.90 0.02
C PHE A 89 21.34 -25.60 0.97
N GLU A 90 22.45 -25.10 0.45
CA GLU A 90 23.71 -24.89 1.17
C GLU A 90 23.92 -23.43 1.62
N CYS A 91 23.16 -22.47 1.08
CA CYS A 91 23.35 -21.06 1.43
C CYS A 91 22.70 -20.69 2.77
N LYS A 92 23.33 -19.77 3.52
CA LYS A 92 22.83 -19.27 4.82
C LYS A 92 21.53 -18.46 4.73
N ASN A 93 21.18 -17.92 3.56
CA ASN A 93 19.97 -17.14 3.34
C ASN A 93 18.73 -18.05 3.14
N LYS A 94 18.45 -18.90 4.13
CA LYS A 94 17.32 -19.86 4.12
C LYS A 94 15.96 -19.25 4.49
N LYS A 95 15.85 -17.93 4.66
CA LYS A 95 14.61 -17.26 5.09
C LYS A 95 14.40 -15.97 4.32
#